data_AF-A0A948DSW1-F1
#
_entry.id   AF-A0A948DSW1-F1
#
_cell.length_a   1.000
_cell.length_b   1.000
_cell.length_c   1.000
_cell.angle_alpha   90.00
_cell.angle_beta   90.00
_cell.angle_gamma   90.00
#
_symmetry.space_group_name_H-M   'P 1'
#
loop_
_entity.id
_entity.type
_entity.pdbx_description
1 polymer ?
#
loop_
_entity_poly.entity_id
_entity_poly.type
_entity_poly.pdbx_seq_one_letter_code
_entity_poly.pdbx_strand_id
1 'polypeptide(L)'
;MRNFLIGLLVSVVVLFSAFGGALADRLFVIRPLDGILKRTDSGQARMTEEDDSGQARMTGGSSVVDVVERVSPAVVTVAMEGQTQGKIVFDTFNFAFRQEEPETIQQDIGSGFVVDGIEGIVVTNKHVVSRSGVRYIIIDKDGVEYEVEDLYIDPINDLAILKI
;
A
#
# COMPACT_ATOMS: atom_id res chain seq x y z
N MET A 1 49.67 42.28 -0.67
CA MET A 1 48.79 42.82 0.39
C MET A 1 47.39 43.19 -0.10
N ARG A 2 47.21 43.81 -1.27
CA ARG A 2 45.89 44.22 -1.80
C ARG A 2 44.87 43.06 -1.95
N ASN A 3 45.28 41.92 -2.51
CA ASN A 3 44.39 40.78 -2.74
C ASN A 3 43.98 40.07 -1.44
N PHE A 4 44.85 40.09 -0.42
CA PHE A 4 44.55 39.58 0.92
C PHE A 4 43.52 40.47 1.63
N LEU A 5 43.65 41.79 1.48
CA LEU A 5 42.70 42.75 2.03
C LEU A 5 41.30 42.60 1.40
N ILE A 6 41.23 42.34 0.09
CA ILE A 6 39.97 42.11 -0.63
C ILE A 6 39.33 40.80 -0.16
N GLY A 7 40.11 39.73 -0.01
CA GLY A 7 39.60 38.45 0.51
C GLY A 7 39.03 38.56 1.92
N LEU A 8 39.70 39.33 2.79
CA LEU A 8 39.23 39.58 4.16
C LEU A 8 37.93 40.41 4.16
N LEU A 9 37.81 41.42 3.29
CA LEU A 9 36.60 42.22 3.18
C LEU A 9 35.40 41.39 2.69
N VAL A 10 35.59 40.53 1.69
CA VAL A 10 34.53 39.62 1.20
C VAL A 10 34.11 38.65 2.31
N SER A 11 35.06 38.08 3.05
CA SER A 11 34.77 37.21 4.20
C SER A 11 33.93 37.92 5.27
N VAL A 12 34.29 39.16 5.61
CA VAL A 12 33.54 39.96 6.58
C VAL A 12 32.12 40.25 6.09
N VAL A 13 31.93 40.57 4.80
CA VAL A 13 30.59 40.81 4.24
C VAL A 13 29.72 39.55 4.28
N VAL A 14 30.29 38.38 3.96
CA VAL A 14 29.57 37.10 4.02
C VAL A 14 29.20 36.74 5.46
N LEU A 15 30.11 36.98 6.41
CA LEU A 15 29.84 36.74 7.83
C LEU A 15 28.76 37.69 8.36
N PHE A 16 28.81 38.98 8.00
CA PHE A 16 27.77 39.94 8.40
C PHE A 16 26.42 39.66 7.78
N SER A 17 26.35 39.16 6.54
CA SER A 17 25.06 38.78 5.93
C SER A 17 24.46 37.54 6.61
N ALA A 18 25.28 36.54 6.92
CA ALA A 18 24.85 35.32 7.60
C ALA A 18 24.41 35.60 9.05
N PHE A 19 25.21 36.36 9.81
CA PHE A 19 24.87 36.72 11.19
C PHE A 19 23.75 37.75 11.28
N GLY A 20 23.72 38.72 10.37
CA GLY A 20 22.65 39.72 10.28
C GLY A 20 21.30 39.08 9.99
N GLY A 21 21.26 38.11 9.06
CA GLY A 21 20.05 37.31 8.81
C GLY A 21 19.61 36.52 10.03
N ALA A 22 20.53 35.81 10.69
CA ALA A 22 20.21 35.00 11.88
C ALA A 22 19.78 35.84 13.10
N LEU A 23 20.36 37.03 13.27
CA LEU A 23 20.02 37.93 14.38
C LEU A 23 18.72 38.68 14.10
N ALA A 24 18.47 39.07 12.85
CA ALA A 24 17.20 39.65 12.42
C ALA A 24 16.04 38.66 12.62
N ASP A 25 16.22 37.39 12.27
CA ASP A 25 15.22 36.33 12.46
C ASP A 25 14.86 36.09 13.94
N ARG A 26 15.79 36.39 14.87
CA ARG A 26 15.60 36.23 16.32
C ARG A 26 15.07 37.46 17.04
N LEU A 27 15.39 38.68 16.57
CA LEU A 27 14.99 39.94 17.20
C LEU A 27 13.79 40.63 16.55
N PHE A 28 13.56 40.41 15.25
CA PHE A 28 12.48 41.05 14.50
C PHE A 28 11.60 39.96 13.87
N VAL A 29 10.31 39.93 14.21
CA VAL A 29 9.29 39.07 13.59
C VAL A 29 8.93 39.64 12.20
N ILE A 30 9.92 39.80 11.33
CA ILE A 30 9.72 40.13 9.92
C ILE A 30 10.50 39.06 9.18
N ARG A 31 9.79 38.16 8.50
CA ARG A 31 10.35 37.04 7.75
C ARG A 31 10.40 37.40 6.26
N PRO A 32 11.40 38.18 5.79
CA PRO A 32 11.49 38.58 4.38
C PRO A 32 11.76 37.39 3.44
N LEU A 33 12.22 36.26 3.98
CA LEU A 33 12.56 35.06 3.21
C LEU A 33 11.33 34.20 2.86
N ASP A 34 10.21 34.36 3.56
CA ASP A 34 8.96 33.63 3.30
C ASP A 34 8.34 34.02 1.94
N GLY A 35 8.65 35.23 1.43
CA GLY A 35 8.17 35.71 0.12
C GLY A 35 8.92 35.13 -1.09
N ILE A 36 10.15 34.65 -0.89
CA ILE A 36 11.02 34.18 -1.99
C ILE A 36 11.08 32.64 -2.04
N LEU A 37 10.97 31.98 -0.89
CA LEU A 37 11.02 30.52 -0.78
C LEU A 37 9.66 29.95 -0.43
N LYS A 38 8.65 30.22 -1.26
CA LYS A 38 7.37 29.50 -1.20
C LYS A 38 7.58 28.06 -1.71
N ARG A 39 8.27 27.26 -0.91
CA ARG A 39 8.38 25.81 -1.03
C ARG A 39 7.37 25.22 -0.06
N THR A 40 6.35 24.63 -0.64
CA THR A 40 5.45 23.63 -0.07
C THR A 40 6.08 22.89 1.10
N ASP A 41 5.58 23.13 2.31
CA ASP A 41 5.10 22.06 3.17
C ASP A 41 4.31 22.62 4.37
N SER A 42 3.25 21.87 4.65
CA SER A 42 2.27 21.96 5.72
C SER A 42 2.84 22.07 7.14
N GLY A 43 2.14 22.79 8.03
CA GLY A 43 2.22 22.50 9.47
C GLY A 43 1.86 23.62 10.44
N GLN A 44 0.56 23.73 10.74
CA GLN A 44 -0.02 24.14 12.03
C GLN A 44 -0.13 25.64 12.44
N ALA A 45 -1.41 25.98 12.65
CA ALA A 45 -1.98 26.77 13.74
C ALA A 45 -1.87 28.31 13.71
N ARG A 46 -2.97 28.96 13.30
CA ARG A 46 -3.76 29.79 14.22
C ARG A 46 -5.15 30.07 13.66
N MET A 47 -6.14 29.73 14.47
CA MET A 47 -7.56 30.03 14.27
C MET A 47 -7.79 31.53 14.49
N THR A 48 -8.52 32.18 13.58
CA THR A 48 -9.45 33.26 13.93
C THR A 48 -10.53 33.29 12.85
N GLU A 49 -11.76 33.04 13.29
CA GLU A 49 -13.03 33.37 12.60
C GLU A 49 -12.99 34.84 12.14
N GLU A 50 -13.58 35.30 11.05
CA GLU A 50 -14.91 35.09 10.49
C GLU A 50 -14.89 35.79 9.11
N ASP A 51 -15.37 35.17 8.03
CA ASP A 51 -15.86 35.93 6.87
C ASP A 51 -17.00 35.17 6.18
N ASP A 52 -18.17 35.76 6.33
CA ASP A 52 -19.43 35.41 5.68
C ASP A 52 -19.38 35.84 4.21
N SER A 53 -18.98 34.92 3.34
CA SER A 53 -19.42 34.95 1.95
C SER A 53 -19.40 33.56 1.34
N GLY A 54 -20.60 33.07 1.01
CA GLY A 54 -20.81 31.77 0.43
C GLY A 54 -20.05 31.59 -0.89
N GLN A 55 -19.06 30.68 -0.87
CA GLN A 55 -18.64 29.93 -2.04
C GLN A 55 -18.43 28.47 -1.64
N ALA A 56 -19.48 27.69 -1.90
CA ALA A 56 -19.51 26.25 -2.14
C ALA A 56 -18.35 25.43 -1.55
N ARG A 57 -18.61 24.82 -0.39
CA ARG A 57 -18.04 23.52 -0.04
C ARG A 57 -18.05 22.61 -1.27
N MET A 58 -16.88 22.35 -1.86
CA MET A 58 -16.66 21.15 -2.66
C MET A 58 -16.50 19.94 -1.72
N THR A 59 -17.50 19.67 -0.89
CA THR A 59 -17.60 18.42 -0.13
C THR A 59 -18.56 17.53 -0.90
N GLY A 60 -18.08 16.88 -1.96
CA GLY A 60 -18.97 16.18 -2.90
C GLY A 60 -18.34 15.06 -3.72
N GLY A 61 -17.15 14.59 -3.35
CA GLY A 61 -16.58 13.37 -3.93
C GLY A 61 -15.92 12.60 -2.81
N SER A 62 -16.37 11.36 -2.58
CA SER A 62 -15.61 10.44 -1.74
C SER A 62 -14.20 10.36 -2.31
N SER A 63 -13.19 10.57 -1.48
CA SER A 63 -11.82 10.37 -1.91
C SER A 63 -11.65 8.91 -2.35
N VAL A 64 -10.71 8.61 -3.25
CA VAL A 64 -10.41 7.21 -3.62
C VAL A 64 -10.10 6.38 -2.37
N VAL A 65 -9.50 7.00 -1.36
CA VAL A 65 -9.20 6.41 -0.07
C VAL A 65 -10.48 5.98 0.66
N ASP A 66 -11.49 6.84 0.72
CA ASP A 66 -12.76 6.53 1.41
C ASP A 66 -13.49 5.33 0.78
N VAL A 67 -13.41 5.21 -0.56
CA VAL A 67 -14.00 4.08 -1.29
C VAL A 67 -13.22 2.80 -0.97
N VAL A 68 -11.89 2.84 -1.08
CA VAL A 68 -11.02 1.68 -0.79
C VAL A 68 -11.20 1.22 0.65
N GLU A 69 -11.24 2.13 1.62
CA GLU A 69 -11.46 1.80 3.03
C GLU A 69 -12.80 1.09 3.23
N ARG A 70 -13.85 1.54 2.55
CA ARG A 70 -15.19 0.95 2.66
C ARG A 70 -15.31 -0.41 1.95
N VAL A 71 -14.66 -0.61 0.81
CA VAL A 71 -14.85 -1.82 -0.02
C VAL A 71 -13.79 -2.90 0.21
N SER A 72 -12.60 -2.54 0.69
CA SER A 72 -11.50 -3.49 0.90
C SER A 72 -11.84 -4.68 1.80
N PRO A 73 -12.69 -4.58 2.84
CA PRO A 73 -13.05 -5.76 3.64
C PRO A 73 -13.81 -6.83 2.86
N ALA A 74 -14.45 -6.47 1.74
CA ALA A 74 -15.16 -7.43 0.90
C ALA A 74 -14.24 -8.10 -0.14
N VAL A 75 -13.00 -7.65 -0.30
CA VAL A 75 -12.04 -8.24 -1.24
C VAL A 75 -11.24 -9.31 -0.53
N VAL A 76 -11.17 -10.49 -1.14
CA VAL A 76 -10.48 -11.66 -0.61
C VAL A 76 -9.45 -12.17 -1.60
N THR A 77 -8.43 -12.86 -1.09
CA THR A 77 -7.47 -13.59 -1.92
C THR A 77 -8.00 -15.01 -2.13
N VAL A 78 -7.90 -15.49 -3.37
CA VAL A 78 -8.15 -16.90 -3.71
C VAL A 78 -6.80 -17.58 -3.84
N ALA A 79 -6.56 -18.59 -3.01
CA ALA A 79 -5.37 -19.41 -3.01
C ALA A 79 -5.72 -20.86 -3.37
N MET A 80 -4.74 -21.60 -3.88
CA MET A 80 -4.83 -23.05 -3.99
C MET A 80 -3.77 -23.70 -3.10
N GLU A 81 -4.17 -24.79 -2.47
CA GLU A 81 -3.30 -25.69 -1.73
C GLU A 81 -3.14 -26.97 -2.55
N GLY A 82 -1.92 -27.21 -3.03
CA GLY A 82 -1.56 -28.39 -3.79
C GLY A 82 -0.54 -29.25 -3.04
N GLN A 83 -0.66 -30.57 -3.14
CA GLN A 83 0.41 -31.47 -2.68
C GLN A 83 1.37 -31.75 -3.82
N THR A 84 2.66 -31.48 -3.62
CA THR A 84 3.70 -31.96 -4.53
C THR A 84 3.88 -33.45 -4.33
N GLN A 85 3.92 -34.23 -5.42
CA GLN A 85 4.22 -35.66 -5.29
C GLN A 85 5.65 -35.82 -4.77
N GLY A 86 5.81 -36.62 -3.71
CA GLY A 86 7.12 -36.93 -3.14
C GLY A 86 8.07 -37.43 -4.22
N LYS A 87 9.14 -36.67 -4.46
CA LYS A 87 10.10 -36.94 -5.54
C LYS A 87 11.18 -37.87 -5.00
N ILE A 88 11.53 -38.89 -5.78
CA ILE A 88 12.72 -39.68 -5.51
C ILE A 88 13.93 -38.91 -6.06
N VAL A 89 14.76 -38.40 -5.16
CA VAL A 89 15.96 -37.64 -5.51
C VAL A 89 17.19 -38.47 -5.16
N PHE A 90 18.19 -38.43 -6.05
CA PHE A 90 19.46 -39.08 -5.81
C PHE A 90 20.36 -38.16 -4.98
N ASP A 91 20.65 -38.58 -3.75
CA ASP A 91 21.58 -37.89 -2.86
C ASP A 91 23.01 -38.30 -3.25
N THR A 92 23.74 -37.36 -3.86
CA THR A 92 25.13 -37.56 -4.31
C THR A 92 26.10 -37.69 -3.13
N PHE A 93 25.74 -37.17 -1.95
CA PHE A 93 26.60 -37.20 -0.77
C PHE A 93 26.52 -38.56 -0.07
N ASN A 94 25.33 -39.15 0.00
CA ASN A 94 25.10 -40.48 0.60
C ASN A 94 25.06 -41.62 -0.44
N PHE A 95 25.20 -41.33 -1.74
CA PHE A 95 25.06 -42.27 -2.85
C PHE A 95 23.80 -43.15 -2.75
N ALA A 96 22.67 -42.54 -2.38
CA ALA A 96 21.41 -43.24 -2.14
C ALA A 96 20.23 -42.48 -2.73
N PHE A 97 19.16 -43.21 -3.06
CA PHE A 97 17.88 -42.61 -3.41
C PHE A 97 17.12 -42.28 -2.14
N ARG A 98 16.68 -41.02 -2.00
CA ARG A 98 15.81 -40.56 -0.91
C ARG A 98 14.46 -40.17 -1.49
N GLN A 99 13.40 -40.59 -0.83
CA GLN A 99 12.06 -40.09 -1.11
C GLN A 99 11.86 -38.81 -0.30
N GLU A 100 11.67 -37.69 -0.99
CA GLU A 100 11.24 -36.45 -0.36
C GLU A 100 9.77 -36.59 0.04
N GLU A 101 9.42 -36.10 1.24
CA GLU A 101 8.02 -36.06 1.65
C GLU A 101 7.25 -35.06 0.77
N PRO A 102 5.98 -35.35 0.46
CA PRO A 102 5.13 -34.43 -0.27
C PRO A 102 5.01 -33.11 0.50
N GLU A 103 5.52 -32.02 -0.07
CA GLU A 103 5.32 -30.68 0.47
C GLU A 103 3.98 -30.12 -0.01
N THR A 104 3.25 -29.53 0.93
CA THR A 104 2.08 -28.72 0.63
C THR A 104 2.53 -27.34 0.17
N ILE A 105 2.20 -26.99 -1.07
CA ILE A 105 2.47 -25.68 -1.64
C ILE A 105 1.16 -24.90 -1.68
N GLN A 106 1.11 -23.81 -0.91
CA GLN A 106 0.07 -22.80 -1.02
C GLN A 106 0.51 -21.76 -2.05
N GLN A 107 -0.37 -21.45 -3.01
CA GLN A 107 -0.11 -20.45 -4.03
C GLN A 107 -1.31 -19.52 -4.15
N ASP A 108 -1.07 -18.22 -4.00
CA ASP A 108 -2.04 -17.16 -4.30
C ASP A 108 -2.21 -17.07 -5.82
N ILE A 109 -3.45 -17.23 -6.28
CA ILE A 109 -3.77 -17.38 -7.71
C ILE A 109 -4.72 -16.30 -8.23
N GLY A 110 -5.38 -15.55 -7.35
CA GLY A 110 -6.27 -14.46 -7.75
C GLY A 110 -6.98 -13.78 -6.60
N SER A 111 -7.99 -12.99 -6.95
CA SER A 111 -8.84 -12.27 -6.00
C SER A 111 -10.31 -12.66 -6.18
N GLY A 112 -11.11 -12.43 -5.15
CA GLY A 112 -12.55 -12.59 -5.17
C GLY A 112 -13.24 -11.51 -4.34
N PHE A 113 -14.57 -11.56 -4.34
CA PHE A 113 -15.40 -10.63 -3.58
C PHE A 113 -16.43 -11.40 -2.76
N VAL A 114 -16.54 -11.08 -1.48
CA VAL A 114 -17.64 -11.54 -0.62
C VAL A 114 -18.90 -10.79 -1.04
N VAL A 115 -19.91 -11.52 -1.52
CA VAL A 115 -21.22 -10.96 -1.91
C VAL A 115 -22.28 -11.19 -0.84
N ASP A 116 -22.11 -12.23 -0.01
CA ASP A 116 -22.92 -12.49 1.17
C ASP A 116 -22.02 -13.01 2.30
N GLY A 117 -21.83 -12.21 3.35
CA GLY A 117 -21.01 -12.58 4.51
C GLY A 117 -21.73 -13.46 5.54
N ILE A 118 -23.06 -13.58 5.49
CA ILE A 118 -23.84 -14.45 6.38
C ILE A 118 -23.86 -15.85 5.80
N GLU A 119 -24.09 -15.94 4.49
CA GLU A 119 -24.06 -17.19 3.75
C GLU A 119 -22.66 -17.57 3.28
N GLY A 120 -21.61 -16.76 3.45
CA GLY A 120 -20.26 -17.13 3.02
C GLY A 120 -20.13 -17.31 1.51
N ILE A 121 -20.80 -16.45 0.72
CA ILE A 121 -20.74 -16.51 -0.74
C ILE A 121 -19.63 -15.58 -1.25
N VAL A 122 -18.71 -16.15 -2.01
CA VAL A 122 -17.61 -15.45 -2.66
C VAL A 122 -17.69 -15.62 -4.17
N VAL A 123 -17.43 -14.54 -4.92
CA VAL A 123 -17.43 -14.54 -6.39
C VAL A 123 -16.03 -14.25 -6.91
N THR A 124 -15.58 -15.01 -7.90
CA THR A 124 -14.30 -14.82 -8.59
C THR A 124 -14.44 -15.16 -10.08
N ASN A 125 -13.33 -15.13 -10.81
CA ASN A 125 -13.28 -15.60 -12.18
C ASN A 125 -13.10 -17.11 -12.25
N LYS A 126 -13.75 -17.76 -13.21
CA LYS A 126 -13.57 -19.20 -13.47
C LYS A 126 -12.12 -19.55 -13.73
N HIS A 127 -11.36 -18.74 -14.47
CA HIS A 127 -9.97 -19.05 -14.79
C HIS A 127 -9.09 -19.17 -13.53
N VAL A 128 -9.44 -18.45 -12.45
CA VAL A 128 -8.76 -18.55 -11.14
C VAL A 128 -8.96 -19.95 -10.56
N VAL A 129 -10.18 -20.48 -10.63
CA VAL A 129 -10.57 -21.76 -10.00
C VAL A 129 -10.74 -22.91 -10.99
N SER A 130 -9.95 -22.90 -12.07
CA SER A 130 -10.06 -23.86 -13.18
C SER A 130 -9.20 -25.12 -13.02
N ARG A 131 -8.34 -25.18 -12.00
CA ARG A 131 -7.41 -26.30 -11.79
C ARG A 131 -8.12 -27.43 -11.04
N SER A 132 -8.11 -28.61 -11.63
CA SER A 132 -8.64 -29.83 -11.00
C SER A 132 -7.66 -30.43 -9.99
N GLY A 133 -8.17 -31.04 -8.92
CA GLY A 133 -7.37 -31.82 -7.97
C GLY A 133 -6.53 -30.99 -7.00
N VAL A 134 -6.89 -29.72 -6.81
CA VAL A 134 -6.35 -28.85 -5.76
C VAL A 134 -7.45 -28.46 -4.79
N ARG A 135 -7.07 -28.14 -3.56
CA ARG A 135 -7.98 -27.51 -2.60
C ARG A 135 -7.92 -26.01 -2.79
N TYR A 136 -9.06 -25.33 -2.75
CA TYR A 136 -9.13 -23.87 -2.79
C TYR A 136 -9.34 -23.32 -1.38
N ILE A 137 -8.66 -22.22 -1.09
CA ILE A 137 -8.71 -21.51 0.19
C ILE A 137 -8.98 -20.04 -0.10
N ILE A 138 -9.83 -19.42 0.71
CA ILE A 138 -10.09 -18.00 0.70
C ILE A 138 -9.37 -17.36 1.88
N ILE A 139 -8.62 -16.29 1.61
CA ILE A 139 -7.90 -15.53 2.64
C ILE A 139 -8.52 -14.14 2.71
N ASP A 140 -9.03 -13.77 3.88
CA ASP A 140 -9.63 -12.45 4.08
C ASP A 140 -8.56 -11.35 4.28
N LYS A 141 -9.04 -10.11 4.47
CA LYS A 141 -8.18 -8.95 4.72
C LYS A 141 -7.34 -9.08 6.00
N ASP A 142 -7.82 -9.83 6.99
CA ASP A 142 -7.17 -10.03 8.29
C ASP A 142 -6.23 -11.24 8.28
N GLY A 143 -6.16 -11.97 7.16
CA GLY A 143 -5.32 -13.15 6.97
C GLY A 143 -5.96 -14.44 7.47
N VAL A 144 -7.27 -14.45 7.73
CA VAL A 144 -8.00 -15.66 8.12
C VAL A 144 -8.28 -16.50 6.89
N GLU A 145 -7.99 -17.80 6.99
CA GLU A 145 -8.18 -18.78 5.93
C GLU A 145 -9.50 -19.53 6.10
N TYR A 146 -10.22 -19.68 4.98
CA TYR A 146 -11.48 -20.40 4.88
C TYR A 146 -11.40 -21.44 3.77
N GLU A 147 -11.71 -22.70 4.08
CA GLU A 147 -11.78 -23.78 3.09
C GLU A 147 -13.04 -23.62 2.23
N VAL A 148 -12.89 -23.78 0.91
CA VAL A 148 -14.03 -23.75 -0.02
C VAL A 148 -14.78 -25.09 0.05
N GLU A 149 -16.04 -25.04 0.45
CA GLU A 149 -16.92 -26.21 0.56
C GLU A 149 -17.54 -26.59 -0.80
N ASP A 150 -18.14 -25.61 -1.47
CA ASP A 150 -18.78 -25.77 -2.78
C ASP A 150 -18.19 -24.82 -3.82
N LEU A 151 -18.10 -25.31 -5.06
CA LEU A 151 -17.62 -24.55 -6.21
C LEU A 151 -18.59 -24.68 -7.38
N TYR A 152 -19.16 -23.55 -7.79
CA TYR A 152 -20.05 -23.44 -8.96
C TYR A 152 -19.36 -22.61 -10.05
N ILE A 153 -19.24 -23.18 -11.25
CA ILE A 153 -18.52 -22.54 -12.36
C ILE A 153 -19.50 -22.26 -13.51
N ASP A 154 -19.52 -21.02 -13.98
CA ASP A 154 -20.16 -20.65 -15.24
C ASP A 154 -19.19 -20.92 -16.41
N PRO A 155 -19.49 -21.85 -17.32
CA PRO A 155 -18.58 -22.19 -18.40
C PRO A 155 -18.43 -21.09 -19.45
N ILE A 156 -19.39 -20.17 -19.58
CA ILE A 156 -19.49 -19.17 -20.66
C ILE A 156 -18.94 -17.81 -20.20
N ASN A 157 -19.31 -17.34 -19.01
CA ASN A 157 -19.06 -15.95 -18.59
C ASN A 157 -17.80 -15.73 -17.73
N ASP A 158 -16.88 -16.71 -17.72
CA ASP A 158 -15.66 -16.70 -16.88
C ASP A 158 -15.94 -16.33 -15.40
N LEU A 159 -17.02 -16.86 -14.84
CA LEU A 159 -17.50 -16.59 -13.49
C LEU A 159 -17.46 -17.85 -12.65
N ALA A 160 -17.13 -17.71 -11.37
CA ALA A 160 -17.27 -18.78 -10.38
C ALA A 160 -17.82 -18.23 -9.06
N ILE A 161 -18.63 -19.06 -8.41
CA ILE A 161 -19.20 -18.82 -7.08
C ILE A 161 -18.65 -19.90 -6.14
N LEU A 162 -18.15 -19.45 -5.00
CA LEU A 162 -17.50 -20.25 -3.97
C LEU A 162 -18.34 -20.12 -2.68
N LYS A 163 -18.52 -21.23 -1.98
CA LYS A 163 -19.13 -21.26 -0.65
C LYS A 163 -18.04 -21.55 0.39
N ILE A 164 -17.98 -20.73 1.43
CA ILE A 164 -17.08 -20.86 2.59
C ILE A 164 -17.85 -20.81 3.91
#